data_AF-A0A4V3C8N3-F1
#
_entry.id   AF-A0A4V3C8N3-F1
#
_cell.length_a   1.000
_cell.length_b   1.000
_cell.length_c   1.000
_cell.angle_alpha   90.00
_cell.angle_beta   90.00
_cell.angle_gamma   90.00
#
_symmetry.space_group_name_H-M   'P 1'
#
loop_
_entity.id
_entity.type
_entity.pdbx_description
1 polymer ?
#
loop_
_entity_poly.entity_id
_entity_poly.type
_entity_poly.pdbx_seq_one_letter_code
_entity_poly.pdbx_strand_id
1 'polypeptide(L)'
;MPQFWLRVLIVVAGLTGLLIGDHRIVYYTCQSNLITLGYFGAVLYWMVCRGTTGPAAPRLRGAVTLWIVITGLISHFMLQNGANPLPGLAAADPASRVANWSMFLVHYAVPLLVLADWVAFGPRRVSPWRDLGLWILFPLAYGATSVLRAVLFPTVNVRYPYFFLDPTSHGYDWVAGQFVRLAVIFAALGAALLAVDRLAARIARHPEDPAVVHNPEPSTGAPAKIAPTP
;
A
#
# COMPACT_ATOMS: atom_id res chain seq x y z
N MET A 1 -14.66 -16.61 0.38
CA MET A 1 -13.50 -15.91 0.97
C MET A 1 -13.48 -14.45 0.50
N PRO A 2 -13.93 -13.47 1.31
CA PRO A 2 -14.09 -12.07 0.89
C PRO A 2 -12.79 -11.41 0.40
N GLN A 3 -11.65 -11.72 1.06
CA GLN A 3 -10.32 -11.22 0.64
C GLN A 3 -9.88 -11.68 -0.75
N PHE A 4 -10.31 -12.87 -1.21
CA PHE A 4 -9.99 -13.32 -2.57
C PHE A 4 -10.64 -12.41 -3.60
N TRP A 5 -11.93 -12.15 -3.45
CA TRP A 5 -12.69 -11.31 -4.37
C TRP A 5 -12.25 -9.85 -4.37
N LEU A 6 -11.87 -9.30 -3.20
CA LEU A 6 -11.30 -7.96 -3.15
C LEU A 6 -9.98 -7.87 -3.93
N ARG A 7 -9.10 -8.89 -3.79
CA ARG A 7 -7.82 -8.93 -4.50
C ARG A 7 -8.00 -9.13 -6.01
N VAL A 8 -9.00 -9.91 -6.43
CA VAL A 8 -9.42 -9.99 -7.84
C VAL A 8 -9.88 -8.63 -8.32
N LEU A 9 -10.70 -7.92 -7.55
CA LEU A 9 -11.18 -6.58 -7.91
C LEU A 9 -10.02 -5.57 -8.04
N ILE A 10 -9.02 -5.61 -7.16
CA ILE A 10 -7.80 -4.79 -7.28
C ILE A 10 -7.09 -5.05 -8.62
N VAL A 11 -6.88 -6.33 -8.96
CA VAL A 11 -6.18 -6.72 -10.19
C VAL A 11 -6.97 -6.32 -11.43
N VAL A 12 -8.29 -6.57 -11.45
CA VAL A 12 -9.16 -6.19 -12.56
C VAL A 12 -9.20 -4.67 -12.71
N ALA A 13 -9.41 -3.92 -11.63
CA ALA A 13 -9.45 -2.46 -11.68
C ALA A 13 -8.13 -1.86 -12.20
N GLY A 14 -6.99 -2.36 -11.71
CA GLY A 14 -5.68 -1.89 -12.16
C GLY A 14 -5.36 -2.27 -13.59
N LEU A 15 -5.68 -3.51 -14.00
CA LEU A 15 -5.48 -3.98 -15.37
C LEU A 15 -6.36 -3.18 -16.34
N THR A 16 -7.66 -3.04 -16.04
CA THR A 16 -8.58 -2.22 -16.84
C THR A 16 -8.10 -0.79 -16.90
N GLY A 17 -7.71 -0.18 -15.77
CA GLY A 17 -7.21 1.19 -15.72
C GLY A 17 -6.00 1.41 -16.63
N LEU A 18 -5.03 0.48 -16.60
CA LEU A 18 -3.84 0.54 -17.45
C LEU A 18 -4.12 0.25 -18.93
N LEU A 19 -5.06 -0.65 -19.24
CA LEU A 19 -5.33 -1.05 -20.63
C LEU A 19 -6.15 -0.03 -21.42
N ILE A 20 -7.04 0.72 -20.76
CA ILE A 20 -7.94 1.65 -21.45
C ILE A 20 -7.41 3.08 -21.53
N GLY A 21 -6.25 3.39 -20.93
CA GLY A 21 -5.64 4.72 -20.98
C GLY A 21 -4.25 4.73 -21.62
N ASP A 22 -3.76 5.91 -21.97
CA ASP A 22 -2.39 6.11 -22.45
C ASP A 22 -1.44 6.28 -21.26
N HIS A 23 -0.72 5.20 -20.94
CA HIS A 23 0.17 5.09 -19.79
C HIS A 23 1.59 4.82 -20.24
N ARG A 24 2.51 5.75 -19.97
CA ARG A 24 3.94 5.57 -20.27
C ARG A 24 4.68 5.07 -19.04
N ILE A 25 5.49 4.02 -19.20
CA ILE A 25 6.29 3.41 -18.11
C ILE A 25 7.19 4.40 -17.34
N VAL A 26 7.46 5.55 -17.96
CA VAL A 26 8.24 6.65 -17.39
C VAL A 26 7.56 7.34 -16.20
N TYR A 27 6.24 7.21 -16.05
CA TYR A 27 5.50 7.78 -14.94
C TYR A 27 5.50 6.85 -13.72
N TYR A 28 5.60 7.44 -12.53
CA TYR A 28 5.51 6.72 -11.26
C TYR A 28 4.18 5.99 -11.12
N THR A 29 3.08 6.59 -11.59
CA THR A 29 1.75 5.96 -11.62
C THR A 29 1.79 4.60 -12.31
N CYS A 30 2.45 4.50 -13.47
CA CYS A 30 2.49 3.26 -14.23
C CYS A 30 3.36 2.21 -13.52
N GLN A 31 4.53 2.61 -13.02
CA GLN A 31 5.43 1.69 -12.30
C GLN A 31 4.78 1.14 -11.02
N SER A 32 4.18 2.02 -10.20
CA SER A 32 3.51 1.63 -8.96
C SER A 32 2.28 0.74 -9.20
N ASN A 33 1.48 1.01 -10.23
CA ASN A 33 0.34 0.14 -10.59
C ASN A 33 0.81 -1.22 -11.12
N LEU A 34 1.86 -1.28 -11.94
CA LEU A 34 2.42 -2.55 -12.41
C LEU A 34 2.98 -3.39 -11.25
N ILE A 35 3.69 -2.77 -10.31
CA ILE A 35 4.15 -3.43 -9.09
C ILE A 35 2.97 -3.95 -8.27
N THR A 36 1.91 -3.14 -8.13
CA THR A 36 0.68 -3.52 -7.43
C THR A 36 0.00 -4.73 -8.09
N LEU A 37 -0.14 -4.72 -9.42
CA LEU A 37 -0.69 -5.84 -10.18
C LEU A 37 0.17 -7.10 -10.04
N GLY A 38 1.48 -6.98 -10.15
CA GLY A 38 2.40 -8.11 -9.97
C GLY A 38 2.29 -8.72 -8.57
N TYR A 39 2.25 -7.86 -7.54
CA TYR A 39 2.10 -8.29 -6.16
C TYR A 39 0.76 -9.01 -5.91
N PHE A 40 -0.37 -8.38 -6.26
CA PHE A 40 -1.69 -8.99 -6.03
C PHE A 40 -1.96 -10.19 -6.94
N GLY A 41 -1.44 -10.20 -8.17
CA GLY A 41 -1.46 -11.36 -9.05
C GLY A 41 -0.70 -12.55 -8.46
N ALA A 42 0.50 -12.32 -7.91
CA ALA A 42 1.24 -13.35 -7.20
C ALA A 42 0.48 -13.83 -5.96
N VAL A 43 -0.08 -12.94 -5.16
CA VAL A 43 -0.90 -13.32 -3.99
C VAL A 43 -2.08 -14.20 -4.41
N LEU A 44 -2.83 -13.83 -5.46
CA LEU A 44 -3.96 -14.63 -5.96
C LEU A 44 -3.52 -16.01 -6.46
N TYR A 45 -2.44 -16.06 -7.24
CA TYR A 45 -1.86 -17.34 -7.70
C TYR A 45 -1.52 -18.25 -6.51
N TRP A 46 -0.85 -17.71 -5.49
CA TRP A 46 -0.52 -18.45 -4.28
C TRP A 46 -1.74 -18.91 -3.48
N MET A 47 -2.80 -18.10 -3.43
CA MET A 47 -4.05 -18.48 -2.77
C MET A 47 -4.71 -19.69 -3.47
N VAL A 48 -4.75 -19.68 -4.80
CA VAL A 48 -5.32 -20.78 -5.60
C VAL A 48 -4.46 -22.03 -5.48
N CYS A 49 -3.15 -21.93 -5.71
CA CYS A 49 -2.27 -23.10 -5.74
C CYS A 49 -2.10 -23.78 -4.38
N ARG A 50 -2.20 -23.04 -3.27
CA ARG A 50 -1.99 -23.59 -1.91
C ARG A 50 -3.26 -23.72 -1.09
N GLY A 51 -4.41 -23.28 -1.60
CA GLY A 51 -5.66 -23.26 -0.82
C GLY A 51 -5.57 -22.40 0.45
N THR A 52 -4.67 -21.41 0.48
CA THR A 52 -4.47 -20.53 1.65
C THR A 52 -4.94 -19.12 1.35
N THR A 53 -5.05 -18.30 2.39
CA THR A 53 -5.40 -16.89 2.24
C THR A 53 -4.33 -15.91 2.68
N GLY A 54 -3.22 -16.46 3.20
CA GLY A 54 -2.05 -15.69 3.60
C GLY A 54 -1.44 -14.96 2.38
N PRO A 55 -1.01 -13.71 2.53
CA PRO A 55 -0.35 -13.00 1.45
C PRO A 55 1.03 -13.61 1.17
N ALA A 56 1.36 -13.76 -0.11
CA ALA A 56 2.73 -13.96 -0.56
C ALA A 56 3.56 -12.71 -0.20
N ALA A 57 4.75 -12.91 0.38
CA ALA A 57 5.67 -11.84 0.79
C ALA A 57 5.03 -10.75 1.70
N PRO A 58 4.57 -11.10 2.91
CA PRO A 58 3.78 -10.20 3.74
C PRO A 58 4.53 -8.93 4.22
N ARG A 59 5.87 -8.91 4.17
CA ARG A 59 6.69 -7.70 4.42
C ARG A 59 6.62 -6.66 3.30
N LEU A 60 6.42 -7.10 2.05
CA LEU A 60 6.35 -6.24 0.86
C LEU A 60 4.99 -5.54 0.73
N ARG A 61 3.94 -6.16 1.28
CA ARG A 61 2.57 -5.64 1.28
C ARG A 61 2.49 -4.17 1.69
N GLY A 62 3.11 -3.82 2.82
CA GLY A 62 3.06 -2.45 3.34
C GLY A 62 3.77 -1.44 2.42
N ALA A 63 4.86 -1.86 1.76
CA ALA A 63 5.54 -1.02 0.78
C ALA A 63 4.64 -0.75 -0.44
N VAL A 64 4.03 -1.80 -1.01
CA VAL A 64 3.10 -1.69 -2.14
C VAL A 64 1.92 -0.80 -1.78
N THR A 65 1.35 -0.96 -0.58
CA THR A 65 0.28 -0.08 -0.08
C THR A 65 0.75 1.37 0.00
N LEU A 66 1.95 1.64 0.54
CA LEU A 66 2.48 3.01 0.58
C LEU A 66 2.64 3.57 -0.84
N TRP A 67 3.25 2.81 -1.75
CA TRP A 67 3.55 3.28 -3.10
C TRP A 67 2.30 3.65 -3.89
N ILE A 68 1.24 2.83 -3.79
CA ILE A 68 -0.01 3.08 -4.50
C ILE A 68 -0.83 4.19 -3.83
N VAL A 69 -0.76 4.34 -2.50
CA VAL A 69 -1.35 5.49 -1.79
C VAL A 69 -0.66 6.80 -2.20
N ILE A 70 0.68 6.80 -2.33
CA ILE A 70 1.43 7.95 -2.86
C ILE A 70 0.92 8.34 -4.25
N THR A 71 0.68 7.37 -5.13
CA THR A 71 0.14 7.61 -6.49
C THR A 71 -1.18 8.36 -6.43
N GLY A 72 -2.12 7.93 -5.58
CA GLY A 72 -3.40 8.61 -5.42
C GLY A 72 -3.27 10.01 -4.82
N LEU A 73 -2.46 10.16 -3.76
CA LEU A 73 -2.27 11.44 -3.08
C LEU A 73 -1.57 12.49 -3.95
N ILE A 74 -0.48 12.13 -4.64
CA ILE A 74 0.20 13.04 -5.55
C ILE A 74 -0.72 13.44 -6.71
N SER A 75 -1.42 12.46 -7.31
CA SER A 75 -2.37 12.77 -8.37
C SER A 75 -3.45 13.73 -7.90
N HIS A 76 -4.10 13.45 -6.77
CA HIS A 76 -5.20 14.27 -6.29
C HIS A 76 -4.75 15.67 -5.87
N PHE A 77 -3.72 15.78 -5.02
CA PHE A 77 -3.34 17.06 -4.41
C PHE A 77 -2.37 17.88 -5.25
N MET A 78 -1.43 17.24 -5.97
CA MET A 78 -0.40 17.96 -6.72
C MET A 78 -0.72 18.11 -8.19
N LEU A 79 -1.38 17.14 -8.81
CA LEU A 79 -1.66 17.18 -10.25
C LEU A 79 -3.06 17.72 -10.55
N GLN A 80 -4.05 17.37 -9.72
CA GLN A 80 -5.44 17.76 -9.90
C GLN A 80 -5.89 18.89 -8.96
N ASN A 81 -5.00 19.42 -8.13
CA ASN A 81 -5.30 20.52 -7.18
C ASN A 81 -6.53 20.27 -6.28
N GLY A 82 -6.79 19.01 -5.91
CA GLY A 82 -7.92 18.61 -5.07
C GLY A 82 -9.27 18.54 -5.81
N ALA A 83 -9.28 18.62 -7.15
CA ALA A 83 -10.51 18.53 -7.92
C ALA A 83 -11.22 17.18 -7.74
N ASN A 84 -12.54 17.22 -7.67
CA ASN A 84 -13.37 16.01 -7.61
C ASN A 84 -13.33 15.27 -8.97
N PRO A 85 -12.88 14.01 -9.03
CA PRO A 85 -12.79 13.27 -10.30
C PRO A 85 -14.14 12.74 -10.80
N LEU A 86 -15.17 12.68 -9.95
CA LEU A 86 -16.43 11.98 -10.26
C LEU A 86 -17.21 12.57 -11.45
N PRO A 87 -17.32 13.91 -11.62
CA PRO A 87 -18.03 14.47 -12.78
C PRO A 87 -17.42 14.03 -14.12
N GLY A 88 -16.10 13.84 -14.17
CA GLY A 88 -15.41 13.40 -15.38
C GLY A 88 -15.80 11.99 -15.84
N LEU A 89 -16.26 11.13 -14.94
CA LEU A 89 -16.68 9.75 -15.25
C LEU A 89 -17.93 9.70 -16.13
N ALA A 90 -18.72 10.77 -16.12
CA ALA A 90 -19.94 10.93 -16.91
C ALA A 90 -19.74 11.87 -18.12
N ALA A 91 -18.50 12.12 -18.56
CA ALA A 91 -18.20 13.00 -19.69
C ALA A 91 -19.01 12.61 -20.94
N ALA A 92 -19.58 13.58 -21.64
CA ALA A 92 -20.42 13.34 -22.82
C ALA A 92 -19.63 12.68 -23.96
N ASP A 93 -18.43 13.19 -24.22
CA ASP A 93 -17.50 12.64 -25.21
C ASP A 93 -16.98 11.24 -24.78
N PRO A 94 -17.14 10.19 -25.61
CA PRO A 94 -16.70 8.84 -25.29
C PRO A 94 -15.19 8.72 -25.02
N ALA A 95 -14.34 9.42 -25.80
CA ALA A 95 -12.89 9.32 -25.64
C ALA A 95 -12.43 9.91 -24.29
N SER A 96 -12.94 11.10 -23.96
CA SER A 96 -12.71 11.75 -22.67
C SER A 96 -13.24 10.92 -21.51
N ARG A 97 -14.41 10.28 -21.68
CA ARG A 97 -14.99 9.38 -20.67
C ARG A 97 -14.05 8.21 -20.38
N VAL A 98 -13.54 7.54 -21.42
CA VAL A 98 -12.60 6.41 -21.27
C VAL A 98 -11.31 6.86 -20.57
N ALA A 99 -10.75 8.01 -20.97
CA ALA A 99 -9.56 8.57 -20.32
C ALA A 99 -9.81 8.89 -18.83
N ASN A 100 -10.95 9.48 -18.50
CA ASN A 100 -11.32 9.80 -17.12
C ASN A 100 -11.51 8.53 -16.27
N TRP A 101 -12.11 7.48 -16.82
CA TRP A 101 -12.21 6.18 -16.15
C TRP A 101 -10.85 5.54 -15.91
N SER A 102 -9.97 5.57 -16.92
CA SER A 102 -8.61 5.09 -16.77
C SER A 102 -7.89 5.79 -15.60
N MET A 103 -7.91 7.13 -15.61
CA MET A 103 -7.28 7.96 -14.58
C MET A 103 -7.90 7.70 -13.20
N PHE A 104 -9.22 7.55 -13.12
CA PHE A 104 -9.91 7.24 -11.88
C PHE A 104 -9.52 5.87 -11.31
N LEU A 105 -9.42 4.85 -12.16
CA LEU A 105 -9.06 3.50 -11.72
C LEU A 105 -7.65 3.48 -11.12
N VAL A 106 -6.66 4.04 -11.81
CA VAL A 106 -5.25 3.94 -11.41
C VAL A 106 -4.84 4.95 -10.31
N HIS A 107 -5.60 6.03 -10.11
CA HIS A 107 -5.31 7.05 -9.09
C HIS A 107 -6.28 7.07 -7.91
N TYR A 108 -7.45 6.44 -7.99
CA TYR A 108 -8.43 6.43 -6.90
C TYR A 108 -8.90 5.02 -6.55
N ALA A 109 -9.46 4.27 -7.52
CA ALA A 109 -10.04 2.96 -7.22
C ALA A 109 -9.00 1.97 -6.69
N VAL A 110 -7.88 1.76 -7.41
CA VAL A 110 -6.82 0.84 -6.99
C VAL A 110 -6.20 1.27 -5.65
N PRO A 111 -5.76 2.53 -5.43
CA PRO A 111 -5.25 2.97 -4.13
C PRO A 111 -6.22 2.72 -2.98
N LEU A 112 -7.50 3.03 -3.15
CA LEU A 112 -8.52 2.84 -2.11
C LEU A 112 -8.80 1.37 -1.84
N LEU A 113 -8.89 0.53 -2.88
CA LEU A 113 -9.10 -0.91 -2.74
C LEU A 113 -7.91 -1.59 -2.07
N VAL A 114 -6.67 -1.21 -2.42
CA VAL A 114 -5.46 -1.73 -1.77
C VAL A 114 -5.38 -1.29 -0.31
N LEU A 115 -5.70 -0.03 -0.02
CA LEU A 115 -5.76 0.46 1.35
C LEU A 115 -6.86 -0.28 2.15
N ALA A 116 -8.02 -0.54 1.53
CA ALA A 116 -9.10 -1.31 2.13
C ALA A 116 -8.68 -2.76 2.38
N ASP A 117 -8.01 -3.44 1.43
CA ASP A 117 -7.45 -4.79 1.65
C ASP A 117 -6.47 -4.75 2.83
N TRP A 118 -5.59 -3.76 2.84
CA TRP A 118 -4.59 -3.58 3.88
C TRP A 118 -5.22 -3.35 5.25
N VAL A 119 -6.27 -2.52 5.36
CA VAL A 119 -6.99 -2.25 6.62
C VAL A 119 -7.93 -3.38 7.02
N ALA A 120 -8.53 -4.12 6.10
CA ALA A 120 -9.50 -5.18 6.43
C ALA A 120 -8.82 -6.53 6.71
N PHE A 121 -7.76 -6.87 5.99
CA PHE A 121 -7.17 -8.20 6.01
C PHE A 121 -5.75 -8.19 6.62
N GLY A 122 -5.44 -9.21 7.41
CA GLY A 122 -4.10 -9.43 7.96
C GLY A 122 -3.10 -9.95 6.90
N PRO A 123 -1.88 -10.34 7.31
CA PRO A 123 -1.34 -10.33 8.68
C PRO A 123 -0.96 -8.92 9.13
N ARG A 124 -0.95 -8.72 10.44
CA ARG A 124 -0.56 -7.45 11.09
C ARG A 124 0.83 -7.56 11.70
N ARG A 125 1.48 -6.41 11.90
CA ARG A 125 2.81 -6.24 12.52
C ARG A 125 3.93 -7.02 11.84
N VAL A 126 3.79 -7.26 10.54
CA VAL A 126 4.81 -7.99 9.78
C VAL A 126 6.02 -7.11 9.48
N SER A 127 5.82 -5.80 9.26
CA SER A 127 6.88 -4.88 8.88
C SER A 127 7.44 -4.12 10.09
N PRO A 128 8.72 -4.31 10.45
CA PRO A 128 9.39 -3.48 11.46
C PRO A 128 9.61 -2.05 10.96
N TRP A 129 9.81 -1.10 11.89
CA TRP A 129 10.04 0.31 11.56
C TRP A 129 11.23 0.55 10.64
N ARG A 130 12.27 -0.30 10.72
CA ARG A 130 13.44 -0.26 9.83
C ARG A 130 13.08 -0.46 8.34
N ASP A 131 11.96 -1.11 8.04
CA ASP A 131 11.53 -1.32 6.64
C ASP A 131 11.03 0.00 6.02
N LEU A 132 10.69 1.03 6.82
CA LEU A 132 10.26 2.33 6.33
C LEU A 132 11.28 2.98 5.40
N GLY A 133 12.58 2.86 5.71
CA GLY A 133 13.65 3.35 4.85
C GLY A 133 13.63 2.70 3.46
N LEU A 134 13.34 1.40 3.39
CA LEU A 134 13.21 0.68 2.12
C LEU A 134 11.93 1.07 1.37
N TRP A 135 10.86 1.40 2.09
CA TRP A 135 9.60 1.82 1.48
C TRP A 135 9.74 3.18 0.80
N ILE A 136 10.39 4.15 1.44
CA ILE A 136 10.62 5.48 0.86
C ILE A 136 11.70 5.48 -0.21
N LEU A 137 12.59 4.47 -0.23
CA LEU A 137 13.66 4.38 -1.21
C LEU A 137 13.12 4.30 -2.64
N PHE A 138 12.08 3.51 -2.90
CA PHE A 138 11.52 3.37 -4.24
C PHE A 138 11.01 4.70 -4.84
N PRO A 139 10.12 5.48 -4.20
CA PRO A 139 9.65 6.74 -4.78
C PRO A 139 10.75 7.79 -4.90
N LEU A 140 11.73 7.83 -3.99
CA LEU A 140 12.87 8.74 -4.10
C LEU A 140 13.83 8.33 -5.22
N ALA A 141 14.08 7.02 -5.38
CA ALA A 141 14.88 6.49 -6.47
C ALA A 141 14.20 6.74 -7.83
N TYR A 142 12.87 6.63 -7.91
CA TYR A 142 12.12 7.02 -9.10
C TYR A 142 12.36 8.50 -9.47
N GLY A 143 12.25 9.40 -8.49
CA GLY A 143 12.52 10.82 -8.72
C GLY A 143 13.94 11.04 -9.21
N ALA A 144 14.93 10.48 -8.51
CA ALA A 144 16.35 10.68 -8.80
C ALA A 144 16.71 10.15 -10.18
N THR A 145 16.24 8.94 -10.52
CA THR A 145 16.46 8.33 -11.84
C THR A 145 15.73 9.08 -12.95
N SER A 146 14.58 9.69 -12.66
CA SER A 146 13.87 10.53 -13.63
C SER A 146 14.62 11.81 -13.96
N VAL A 147 15.17 12.49 -12.94
CA VAL A 147 16.02 13.67 -13.13
C VAL A 147 17.32 13.30 -13.84
N LEU A 148 17.98 12.22 -13.41
CA LEU A 148 19.20 11.73 -14.04
C LEU A 148 18.99 11.38 -15.52
N ARG A 149 17.91 10.67 -15.85
CA ARG A 149 17.54 10.37 -17.25
C ARG A 149 17.37 11.65 -18.05
N ALA A 150 16.71 12.66 -17.49
CA ALA A 150 16.45 13.93 -18.15
C ALA A 150 17.71 14.76 -18.42
N VAL A 151 18.74 14.61 -17.57
CA VAL A 151 20.06 15.22 -17.74
C VAL A 151 20.87 14.47 -18.80
N LEU A 152 20.92 13.14 -18.71
CA LEU A 152 21.72 12.30 -19.61
C LEU A 152 21.16 12.26 -21.03
N PHE A 153 19.83 12.33 -21.17
CA PHE A 153 19.14 12.22 -22.45
C PHE A 153 18.18 13.40 -22.64
N PRO A 154 18.69 14.60 -22.96
CA PRO A 154 17.88 15.82 -23.00
C PRO A 154 16.81 15.84 -24.11
N THR A 155 16.90 14.95 -25.10
CA THR A 155 16.00 14.87 -26.25
C THR A 155 14.91 13.79 -26.13
N VAL A 156 14.79 13.13 -24.97
CA VAL A 156 13.72 12.15 -24.75
C VAL A 156 12.35 12.84 -24.72
N ASN A 157 11.34 12.18 -25.31
CA ASN A 157 9.99 12.73 -25.48
C ASN A 157 9.37 13.26 -24.17
N VAL A 158 9.44 12.47 -23.08
CA VAL A 158 9.04 12.92 -21.74
C VAL A 158 10.29 13.18 -20.91
N ARG A 159 10.82 14.40 -21.00
CA ARG A 159 12.04 14.78 -20.29
C ARG A 159 11.84 14.73 -18.77
N TYR A 160 10.90 15.51 -18.25
CA TYR A 160 10.49 15.47 -16.84
C TYR A 160 9.03 15.02 -16.73
N PRO A 161 8.74 13.84 -16.14
CA PRO A 161 7.36 13.34 -16.04
C PRO A 161 6.46 14.20 -15.16
N TYR A 162 7.03 14.95 -14.22
CA TYR A 162 6.29 15.79 -13.29
C TYR A 162 6.95 17.16 -13.18
N PHE A 163 6.14 18.20 -13.04
CA PHE A 163 6.62 19.58 -12.92
C PHE A 163 7.55 19.79 -11.71
N PHE A 164 7.34 19.04 -10.62
CA PHE A 164 8.19 19.11 -9.42
C PHE A 164 9.56 18.43 -9.56
N LEU A 165 9.79 17.76 -10.69
CA LEU A 165 11.09 17.25 -11.10
C LEU A 165 11.76 18.14 -12.14
N ASP A 166 11.06 19.13 -12.68
CA ASP A 166 11.53 19.99 -13.77
C ASP A 166 12.22 21.24 -13.21
N PRO A 167 13.54 21.40 -13.43
CA PRO A 167 14.30 22.55 -12.98
C PRO A 167 14.13 23.78 -13.89
N THR A 168 13.43 23.69 -15.02
CA THR A 168 13.40 24.74 -16.06
C THR A 168 12.96 26.10 -15.50
N SER A 169 11.98 26.11 -14.59
CA SER A 169 11.44 27.36 -14.03
C SER A 169 12.10 27.82 -12.73
N HIS A 170 12.72 26.92 -11.95
CA HIS A 170 13.16 27.22 -10.58
C HIS A 170 14.59 26.73 -10.24
N GLY A 171 15.28 26.08 -11.17
CA GLY A 171 16.60 25.49 -10.97
C GLY A 171 16.60 24.17 -10.19
N TYR A 172 17.78 23.53 -10.13
CA TYR A 172 17.95 22.25 -9.43
C TYR A 172 17.88 22.36 -7.91
N ASP A 173 18.19 23.52 -7.34
CA ASP A 173 18.08 23.74 -5.89
C ASP A 173 16.62 23.62 -5.42
N TRP A 174 15.68 24.14 -6.21
CA TRP A 174 14.26 23.98 -5.94
C TRP A 174 13.81 22.52 -6.07
N VAL A 175 14.29 21.80 -7.09
CA VAL A 175 14.02 20.36 -7.25
C VAL A 175 14.56 19.58 -6.06
N ALA A 176 15.78 19.86 -5.59
CA ALA A 176 16.34 19.25 -4.39
C ALA A 176 15.47 19.51 -3.15
N GLY A 177 14.95 20.74 -3.00
CA GLY A 177 13.96 21.08 -1.98
C GLY A 177 12.67 20.25 -2.08
N GLN A 178 12.16 19.98 -3.28
CA GLN A 178 11.00 19.11 -3.48
C GLN A 178 11.30 17.66 -3.04
N PHE A 179 12.50 17.14 -3.30
CA PHE A 179 12.90 15.81 -2.84
C PHE A 179 12.88 15.71 -1.32
N VAL A 180 13.43 16.71 -0.61
CA VAL A 180 13.41 16.74 0.86
C VAL A 180 11.97 16.78 1.37
N ARG A 181 11.12 17.64 0.80
CA ARG A 181 9.71 17.75 1.17
C ARG A 181 8.97 16.43 0.96
N LEU A 182 9.13 15.79 -0.20
CA LEU A 182 8.50 14.52 -0.53
C LEU A 182 9.02 13.39 0.37
N ALA A 183 10.32 13.35 0.66
CA ALA A 183 10.90 12.37 1.59
C ALA A 183 10.25 12.45 2.98
N VAL A 184 10.06 13.66 3.52
CA VAL A 184 9.37 13.89 4.80
C VAL A 184 7.91 13.42 4.74
N ILE A 185 7.18 13.79 3.68
CA ILE A 185 5.77 13.38 3.50
C ILE A 185 5.66 11.85 3.40
N PHE A 186 6.49 11.20 2.60
CA PHE A 186 6.46 9.75 2.42
C PHE A 186 6.85 9.01 3.70
N ALA A 187 7.84 9.53 4.45
CA ALA A 187 8.20 9.00 5.76
C ALA A 187 7.04 9.12 6.75
N ALA A 188 6.35 10.25 6.79
CA ALA A 188 5.17 10.47 7.64
C ALA A 188 4.03 9.51 7.27
N LEU A 189 3.72 9.35 5.97
CA LEU A 189 2.70 8.41 5.48
C LEU A 189 3.04 6.96 5.82
N GLY A 190 4.28 6.54 5.57
CA GLY A 190 4.72 5.19 5.90
C GLY A 190 4.72 4.93 7.41
N ALA A 191 5.10 5.93 8.21
CA ALA A 191 4.99 5.87 9.67
C ALA A 191 3.53 5.76 10.14
N ALA A 192 2.61 6.51 9.53
CA ALA A 192 1.19 6.43 9.82
C ALA A 192 0.63 5.02 9.50
N LEU A 193 0.97 4.44 8.34
CA LEU A 193 0.60 3.06 8.01
C LEU A 193 1.17 2.08 9.06
N LEU A 194 2.45 2.19 9.41
CA LEU A 194 3.06 1.34 10.43
C LEU A 194 2.43 1.50 11.83
N ALA A 195 1.94 2.69 12.18
CA ALA A 195 1.23 2.95 13.42
C ALA A 195 -0.18 2.35 13.42
N VAL A 196 -0.95 2.56 12.36
CA VAL A 196 -2.30 1.99 12.18
C VAL A 196 -2.26 0.47 12.24
N ASP A 197 -1.28 -0.16 11.57
CA ASP A 197 -1.11 -1.61 11.59
C ASP A 197 -0.88 -2.15 13.02
N ARG A 198 -0.04 -1.45 13.79
CA ARG A 198 0.26 -1.81 15.18
C ARG A 198 -0.94 -1.61 16.10
N LEU A 199 -1.73 -0.56 15.89
CA LEU A 199 -2.95 -0.26 16.63
C LEU A 199 -4.05 -1.30 16.34
N ALA A 200 -4.30 -1.60 15.07
CA ALA A 200 -5.25 -2.63 14.65
C ALA A 200 -4.89 -3.99 15.28
N ALA A 201 -3.60 -4.34 15.32
CA ALA A 201 -3.12 -5.56 15.98
C ALA A 201 -3.18 -5.55 17.51
N ARG A 202 -3.28 -4.39 18.15
CA ARG A 202 -3.54 -4.25 19.60
C ARG A 202 -5.00 -4.53 19.88
N ILE A 203 -5.90 -3.88 19.11
CA ILE A 203 -7.35 -4.02 19.25
C ILE A 203 -7.78 -5.46 18.97
N ALA A 204 -7.26 -6.09 17.92
CA ALA A 204 -7.59 -7.47 17.57
C ALA A 204 -7.08 -8.51 18.59
N ARG A 205 -6.16 -8.16 19.51
CA ARG A 205 -5.72 -9.02 20.61
C ARG A 205 -6.56 -8.87 21.88
N HIS A 206 -7.34 -7.80 21.99
CA HIS A 206 -8.19 -7.50 23.14
C HIS A 206 -9.59 -8.17 23.20
N PRO A 207 -10.07 -9.02 22.26
CA PRO A 207 -11.39 -9.66 22.40
C PRO A 207 -11.49 -10.91 23.30
N GLU A 208 -10.39 -11.52 23.75
CA GLU A 208 -10.45 -12.69 24.65
C GLU A 208 -9.33 -12.63 25.70
N ASP A 209 -9.66 -12.11 26.88
CA ASP A 209 -9.01 -12.51 28.13
C ASP A 209 -10.10 -12.87 29.13
N PRO A 210 -10.75 -14.05 29.00
CA PRO A 210 -11.37 -14.65 30.16
C PRO A 210 -10.20 -15.08 31.05
N ALA A 211 -9.93 -14.28 32.08
CA ALA A 211 -9.07 -14.65 33.17
C ALA A 211 -9.28 -16.13 33.49
N VAL A 212 -8.28 -16.94 33.15
CA VAL A 212 -8.12 -18.28 33.69
C VAL A 212 -7.81 -18.05 35.17
N VAL A 213 -8.86 -17.80 35.95
CA VAL A 213 -8.82 -17.92 37.39
C VAL A 213 -8.63 -19.41 37.62
N HIS A 214 -7.36 -19.76 37.76
CA HIS A 214 -6.91 -21.03 38.30
C HIS A 214 -7.60 -21.21 39.66
N ASN A 215 -8.70 -21.97 39.67
CA ASN A 215 -9.20 -22.53 40.92
C ASN A 215 -8.22 -23.65 41.31
N PRO A 216 -7.57 -23.58 42.48
CA PRO A 216 -6.96 -24.77 43.04
C PRO A 216 -8.10 -25.68 43.51
N GLU A 217 -8.18 -26.89 42.97
CA GLU A 217 -9.08 -27.91 43.53
C GLU A 217 -8.69 -28.19 45.00
N PRO A 218 -9.67 -28.34 45.90
CA PRO A 218 -9.41 -28.79 47.26
C PRO A 218 -9.02 -30.28 47.21
N SER A 219 -7.80 -30.61 47.59
CA SER A 219 -7.38 -32.00 47.78
C SER A 219 -8.22 -32.63 48.89
N THR A 220 -9.20 -33.43 48.48
CA THR A 220 -10.01 -34.30 49.34
C THR A 220 -9.10 -35.33 49.99
N GLY A 221 -9.21 -35.45 51.31
CA GLY A 221 -8.41 -36.36 52.12
C GLY A 221 -8.84 -37.83 52.02
N ALA A 222 -7.90 -38.71 52.35
CA ALA A 222 -8.10 -40.05 52.94
C ALA A 222 -6.73 -40.60 53.41
N PRO A 223 -6.67 -41.62 54.31
CA PRO A 223 -7.00 -41.56 55.72
C PRO A 223 -5.79 -41.94 56.63
N ALA A 224 -5.96 -41.71 57.93
CA ALA A 224 -4.99 -41.97 59.00
C ALA A 224 -4.47 -43.41 59.05
N LYS A 225 -3.14 -43.57 59.11
CA LYS A 225 -2.47 -44.81 59.55
C LYS A 225 -2.44 -44.81 61.08
N ILE A 226 -3.24 -45.69 61.69
CA ILE A 226 -3.02 -46.16 63.06
C ILE A 226 -2.24 -47.47 62.93
N ALA A 227 -1.07 -47.54 63.57
CA ALA A 227 -0.35 -48.79 63.82
C ALA A 227 -0.30 -49.05 65.33
N PRO A 228 -0.45 -50.31 65.78
CA PRO A 228 -0.54 -50.64 67.20
C PRO A 228 0.84 -50.74 67.87
N THR A 229 0.89 -50.34 69.14
CA THR A 229 1.97 -50.60 70.11
C THR A 229 2.09 -52.08 70.45
N PRO A 230 3.29 -52.53 70.79
CA PRO A 230 3.52 -53.04 72.16
C PRO A 230 4.50 -52.19 72.96
#